data_AF-A0A161MDE5-F1
#
_entry.id   AF-A0A161MDE5-F1
#
_cell.length_a   1.000
_cell.length_b   1.000
_cell.length_c   1.000
_cell.angle_alpha   90.00
_cell.angle_beta   90.00
_cell.angle_gamma   90.00
#
_symmetry.space_group_name_H-M   'P 1'
#
loop_
_entity.id
_entity.type
_entity.pdbx_description
1 polymer ?
#
loop_
_entity_poly.entity_id
_entity_poly.type
_entity_poly.pdbx_seq_one_letter_code
_entity_poly.pdbx_strand_id
1 'polypeptide(L)'
;MARKQNMMQLKSGPTSKEEAKPIINRPPFDVEIKRGSKILGFRCSMVVPPPKESTSPDDPYNDLFTIDEIVMCDGEWKNTDYHVPGEIMDGTLYDLLMNMLEDKGICNEFVEKLTTISTDYEHSLYVNLLEKMQIFVTSAK
;
A
#
# COMPACT_ATOMS: atom_id res chain seq x y z
N MET A 1 17.71 -36.86 40.39
CA MET A 1 16.47 -37.06 39.60
C MET A 1 16.02 -35.83 38.78
N ALA A 2 16.76 -34.71 38.74
CA ALA A 2 16.27 -33.47 38.09
C ALA A 2 16.49 -33.36 36.55
N ARG A 3 17.26 -34.25 35.93
CA ARG A 3 17.63 -34.12 34.49
C ARG A 3 16.65 -34.76 33.50
N LYS A 4 15.69 -35.56 33.95
CA LYS A 4 14.72 -36.25 33.06
C LYS A 4 13.40 -35.50 32.87
N GLN A 5 13.12 -34.44 33.63
CA GLN A 5 11.87 -33.66 33.47
C GLN A 5 11.96 -32.58 32.38
N ASN A 6 13.16 -32.15 31.96
CA ASN A 6 13.32 -31.11 30.94
C ASN A 6 13.24 -31.58 29.48
N MET A 7 13.12 -32.90 29.22
CA MET A 7 13.02 -33.44 27.86
C MET A 7 11.59 -33.67 27.36
N MET A 8 10.57 -33.47 28.21
CA MET A 8 9.16 -33.60 27.82
C MET A 8 8.48 -32.27 27.48
N GLN A 9 9.11 -31.12 27.79
CA GLN A 9 8.54 -29.80 27.48
C GLN A 9 8.91 -29.26 26.09
N LEU A 10 9.65 -30.02 25.28
CA LEU A 10 9.96 -29.66 23.89
C LEU A 10 9.06 -30.39 22.86
N LYS A 11 7.85 -30.78 23.27
CA LYS A 11 6.85 -31.44 22.39
C LYS A 11 5.50 -30.73 22.31
N SER A 12 5.43 -29.47 22.72
CA SER A 12 4.30 -28.60 22.40
C SER A 12 4.84 -27.27 21.90
N GLY A 13 5.16 -27.23 20.61
CA GLY A 13 5.04 -25.96 19.89
C GLY A 13 3.61 -25.44 20.08
N PRO A 14 3.38 -24.12 20.11
CA PRO A 14 2.04 -23.59 20.34
C PRO A 14 1.09 -24.12 19.27
N THR A 15 0.22 -25.05 19.66
CA THR A 15 -1.06 -25.31 18.99
C THR A 15 -2.03 -24.22 19.40
N SER A 16 -1.76 -22.99 18.99
CA SER A 16 -2.76 -21.96 18.87
C SER A 16 -2.78 -21.58 17.40
N LYS A 17 -3.88 -21.93 16.71
CA LYS A 17 -4.34 -21.14 15.57
C LYS A 17 -4.74 -19.77 16.13
N GLU A 18 -3.78 -19.00 16.61
CA GLU A 18 -3.90 -17.56 16.62
C GLU A 18 -3.90 -17.24 15.14
N GLU A 19 -5.10 -17.03 14.58
CA GLU A 19 -5.27 -16.71 13.18
C GLU A 19 -4.34 -15.54 12.89
N ALA A 20 -3.23 -15.82 12.21
CA ALA A 20 -2.27 -14.82 11.85
C ALA A 20 -3.06 -13.74 11.12
N LYS A 21 -3.10 -12.53 11.68
CA LYS A 21 -3.81 -11.41 11.05
C LYS A 21 -3.29 -11.34 9.61
N PRO A 22 -4.20 -11.31 8.61
CA PRO A 22 -3.78 -11.25 7.23
C PRO A 22 -2.87 -10.04 7.05
N ILE A 23 -1.67 -10.26 6.54
CA ILE A 23 -0.75 -9.18 6.18
C ILE A 23 -1.37 -8.52 4.95
N ILE A 24 -1.70 -7.23 5.05
CA ILE A 24 -2.28 -6.46 3.96
C ILE A 24 -1.21 -5.49 3.46
N ASN A 25 -0.91 -5.55 2.17
CA ASN A 25 0.03 -4.64 1.53
C ASN A 25 -0.71 -3.45 0.88
N ARG A 26 -0.40 -2.24 1.30
CA ARG A 26 -0.98 -0.98 0.81
C ARG A 26 0.13 -0.07 0.25
N PRO A 27 0.63 -0.35 -0.95
CA PRO A 27 1.71 0.44 -1.51
C PRO A 27 1.22 1.84 -1.92
N PRO A 28 2.07 2.87 -1.85
CA PRO A 28 1.79 4.13 -2.55
C PRO A 28 1.74 3.88 -4.05
N PHE A 29 1.05 4.74 -4.79
CA PHE A 29 0.93 4.63 -6.23
C PHE A 29 0.96 5.99 -6.91
N ASP A 30 1.49 6.00 -8.13
CA ASP A 30 1.62 7.21 -8.93
C ASP A 30 0.65 7.14 -10.13
N VAL A 31 -0.02 8.26 -10.42
CA VAL A 31 -0.93 8.41 -11.56
C VAL A 31 -0.39 9.46 -12.51
N GLU A 32 -0.17 9.10 -13.78
CA GLU A 32 0.22 10.02 -14.83
C GLU A 32 -0.92 10.25 -15.82
N ILE A 33 -1.43 11.48 -15.90
CA ILE A 33 -2.41 11.88 -16.91
C ILE A 33 -1.69 12.65 -18.01
N LYS A 34 -1.60 12.05 -19.21
CA LYS A 34 -0.89 12.63 -20.37
C LYS A 34 -1.85 13.37 -21.29
N ARG A 35 -1.51 14.61 -21.66
CA ARG A 35 -2.20 15.41 -22.68
C ARG A 35 -1.17 16.06 -23.61
N GLY A 36 -1.00 15.48 -24.80
CA GLY A 36 0.05 15.90 -25.73
C GLY A 36 1.44 15.65 -25.12
N SER A 37 2.26 16.70 -25.03
CA SER A 37 3.58 16.65 -24.38
C SER A 37 3.54 16.93 -22.88
N LYS A 38 2.38 17.21 -22.29
CA LYS A 38 2.25 17.55 -20.87
C LYS A 38 1.80 16.34 -20.07
N ILE A 39 2.36 16.19 -18.88
CA ILE A 39 1.94 15.21 -17.89
C ILE A 39 1.52 15.95 -16.62
N LEU A 40 0.33 15.63 -16.14
CA LEU A 40 -0.10 15.95 -14.78
C LEU A 40 0.05 14.67 -13.95
N GLY A 41 1.02 14.68 -13.05
CA GLY A 41 1.36 13.55 -12.20
C GLY A 41 0.80 13.72 -10.79
N PHE A 42 0.35 12.62 -10.20
CA PHE A 42 -0.15 12.53 -8.83
C PHE A 42 0.62 11.45 -8.11
N ARG A 43 1.12 11.76 -6.92
CA ARG A 43 1.62 10.78 -5.98
C ARG A 43 0.58 10.57 -4.91
N CYS A 44 0.12 9.33 -4.76
CA CYS A 44 -0.97 8.99 -3.85
C CYS A 44 -0.54 7.96 -2.82
N SER A 45 -1.07 8.09 -1.61
CA SER A 45 -0.92 7.11 -0.54
C SER A 45 -2.27 6.53 -0.15
N MET A 46 -2.30 5.23 0.12
CA MET A 46 -3.48 4.56 0.63
C MET A 46 -3.64 4.85 2.13
N VAL A 47 -4.85 5.20 2.55
CA VAL A 47 -5.16 5.41 3.97
C VAL A 47 -5.85 4.20 4.56
N VAL A 48 -5.73 4.04 5.88
CA VAL A 48 -6.48 3.03 6.63
C VAL A 48 -7.82 3.68 6.99
N PRO A 49 -8.95 3.22 6.42
CA PRO A 49 -10.23 3.82 6.74
C PRO A 49 -10.53 3.62 8.23
N PRO A 50 -11.12 4.63 8.90
CA PRO A 50 -11.56 4.50 10.27
C PRO A 50 -12.63 3.39 10.38
N PRO A 51 -12.84 2.81 11.57
CA PRO A 51 -13.88 1.81 11.78
C PRO A 51 -15.24 2.31 11.28
N LYS A 52 -15.95 1.50 10.49
CA LYS A 52 -17.22 1.82 9.80
C LYS A 52 -18.35 2.36 10.69
N GLU A 53 -18.22 2.27 12.01
CA GLU A 53 -19.18 2.79 12.98
C GLU A 53 -19.08 4.31 13.19
N SER A 54 -18.07 4.97 12.61
CA SER A 54 -17.71 6.36 12.93
C SER A 54 -17.84 7.38 11.80
N THR A 55 -18.23 6.99 10.58
CA THR A 55 -18.31 7.90 9.43
C THR A 55 -19.65 7.85 8.69
N SER A 56 -20.17 9.03 8.31
CA SER A 56 -21.33 9.15 7.41
C SER A 56 -20.93 8.89 5.96
N PRO A 57 -21.82 8.43 5.06
CA PRO A 57 -21.49 8.15 3.65
C PRO A 57 -20.89 9.34 2.89
N ASP A 58 -21.26 10.56 3.26
CA ASP A 58 -20.80 11.82 2.62
C ASP A 58 -19.55 12.41 3.31
N ASP A 59 -18.89 11.66 4.19
CA ASP A 59 -17.70 12.14 4.89
C ASP A 59 -16.45 12.03 3.98
N PRO A 60 -15.68 13.11 3.73
CA PRO A 60 -14.39 13.04 3.02
C PRO A 60 -13.37 12.09 3.67
N TYR A 61 -13.58 11.66 4.91
CA TYR A 61 -12.79 10.58 5.53
C TYR A 61 -13.09 9.17 5.00
N ASN A 62 -14.01 9.02 4.04
CA ASN A 62 -14.33 7.72 3.44
C ASN A 62 -13.42 7.35 2.26
N ASP A 63 -12.59 8.28 1.77
CA ASP A 63 -11.65 7.97 0.72
C ASP A 63 -10.58 7.00 1.21
N LEU A 64 -10.24 6.01 0.38
CA LEU A 64 -9.24 5.00 0.68
C LEU A 64 -7.83 5.45 0.31
N PHE A 65 -7.68 6.64 -0.25
CA PHE A 65 -6.39 7.22 -0.62
C PHE A 65 -6.40 8.75 -0.53
N THR A 66 -5.21 9.33 -0.46
CA THR A 66 -4.97 10.77 -0.49
C THR A 66 -3.99 11.13 -1.60
N ILE A 67 -4.04 12.38 -2.06
CA ILE A 67 -3.01 12.95 -2.93
C ILE A 67 -1.93 13.56 -2.01
N ASP A 68 -0.74 12.98 -2.04
CA ASP A 68 0.40 13.45 -1.27
C ASP A 68 1.10 14.61 -1.97
N GLU A 69 1.29 14.49 -3.30
CA GLU A 69 1.99 15.49 -4.10
C GLU A 69 1.43 15.53 -5.53
N ILE A 70 1.49 16.71 -6.16
CA ILE A 70 1.22 16.88 -7.59
C ILE A 70 2.43 17.46 -8.31
N VAL A 71 2.55 17.09 -9.58
CA VAL A 71 3.56 17.62 -10.50
C VAL A 71 2.92 17.98 -11.83
N MET A 72 3.38 19.07 -12.44
CA MET A 72 3.11 19.36 -13.85
C MET A 72 4.45 19.37 -14.57
N CYS A 73 4.62 18.50 -15.56
CA CYS A 73 5.86 18.42 -16.32
C CYS A 73 5.61 18.40 -17.84
N ASP A 74 6.63 18.81 -18.58
CA ASP A 74 6.70 18.68 -20.03
C ASP A 74 7.60 17.48 -20.37
N GLY A 75 7.05 16.47 -21.01
CA GLY A 75 7.76 15.25 -21.38
C GLY A 75 7.66 14.16 -20.31
N GLU A 76 8.74 13.92 -19.58
CA GLU A 76 8.86 12.84 -18.59
C GLU A 76 8.86 13.41 -17.17
N TRP A 77 8.19 12.72 -16.24
CA TRP A 77 8.18 13.07 -14.83
C TRP A 77 9.55 12.79 -14.19
N LYS A 78 10.17 13.83 -13.63
CA LYS A 78 11.46 13.76 -12.92
C LYS A 78 11.32 14.21 -11.48
N ASN A 79 12.18 13.66 -10.62
CA ASN A 79 12.27 14.10 -9.22
C ASN A 79 12.75 15.55 -9.05
N THR A 80 13.33 16.15 -10.09
CA THR A 80 13.81 17.54 -10.08
C THR A 80 12.73 18.55 -10.47
N ASP A 81 11.55 18.09 -10.91
CA ASP A 81 10.44 18.98 -11.26
C ASP A 81 9.87 19.66 -10.01
N TYR A 82 9.04 20.67 -10.21
CA TYR A 82 8.38 21.33 -9.09
C TYR A 82 7.21 20.49 -8.59
N HIS A 83 7.33 19.99 -7.36
CA HIS A 83 6.30 19.21 -6.67
C HIS A 83 5.59 20.09 -5.66
N VAL A 84 4.26 19.97 -5.62
CA VAL A 84 3.42 20.67 -4.65
C VAL A 84 2.82 19.64 -3.70
N PRO A 85 3.16 19.68 -2.39
CA PRO A 85 2.53 18.85 -1.39
C PRO A 85 1.02 19.11 -1.28
N GLY A 86 0.23 18.06 -1.08
CA GLY A 86 -1.21 18.14 -0.89
C GLY A 86 -1.62 18.98 0.33
N GLU A 87 -0.81 18.96 1.40
CA GLU A 87 -1.08 19.69 2.65
C GLU A 87 -1.15 21.22 2.49
N ILE A 88 -0.46 21.77 1.49
CA ILE A 88 -0.45 23.23 1.22
C ILE A 88 -1.43 23.62 0.12
N MET A 89 -2.18 22.66 -0.42
CA MET A 89 -3.13 22.89 -1.49
C MET A 89 -4.42 23.48 -0.95
N ASP A 90 -5.05 24.35 -1.73
CA ASP A 90 -6.40 24.83 -1.43
C ASP A 90 -7.39 23.64 -1.43
N GLY A 91 -8.27 23.57 -0.43
CA GLY A 91 -9.19 22.44 -0.27
C GLY A 91 -10.15 22.26 -1.45
N THR A 92 -10.63 23.36 -2.05
CA THR A 92 -11.50 23.26 -3.24
C THR A 92 -10.73 22.71 -4.43
N LEU A 93 -9.47 23.12 -4.60
CA LEU A 93 -8.60 22.56 -5.64
C LEU A 93 -8.34 21.06 -5.41
N TYR A 94 -8.08 20.65 -4.16
CA TYR A 94 -7.88 19.25 -3.80
C TYR A 94 -9.11 18.40 -4.18
N ASP A 95 -10.32 18.84 -3.80
CA ASP A 95 -11.57 18.15 -4.13
C ASP A 95 -11.77 18.02 -5.65
N LEU A 96 -11.47 19.07 -6.42
CA LEU A 96 -11.55 19.03 -7.88
C LEU A 96 -10.57 18.03 -8.51
N LEU A 97 -9.37 17.90 -7.95
CA LEU A 97 -8.38 16.92 -8.42
C LEU A 97 -8.78 15.49 -8.06
N MET A 98 -9.32 15.26 -6.85
CA MET A 98 -9.89 13.98 -6.44
C MET A 98 -11.04 13.55 -7.36
N ASN A 99 -11.98 14.44 -7.63
CA ASN A 99 -13.07 14.19 -8.59
C ASN A 99 -12.53 13.85 -9.99
N MET A 100 -11.47 14.54 -10.45
CA MET A 100 -10.85 14.24 -11.73
C MET A 100 -10.19 12.84 -11.76
N LEU A 101 -9.58 12.41 -10.66
CA LEU A 101 -9.02 11.06 -10.52
C LEU A 101 -10.13 10.01 -10.55
N GLU A 102 -11.24 10.27 -9.86
CA GLU A 102 -12.42 9.39 -9.87
C GLU A 102 -13.02 9.25 -11.27
N ASP A 103 -13.18 10.35 -12.01
CA ASP A 103 -13.63 10.36 -13.41
C ASP A 103 -12.72 9.54 -14.35
N LYS A 104 -11.46 9.32 -13.95
CA LYS A 104 -10.49 8.47 -14.66
C LYS A 104 -10.47 7.01 -14.17
N GLY A 105 -11.33 6.68 -13.22
CA GLY A 105 -11.44 5.34 -12.62
C GLY A 105 -10.48 5.09 -11.46
N ILE A 106 -9.81 6.13 -10.96
CA ILE A 106 -8.98 6.06 -9.75
C ILE A 106 -9.89 6.39 -8.55
N CYS A 107 -10.63 5.38 -8.10
CA CYS A 107 -11.62 5.47 -7.02
C CYS A 107 -11.35 4.44 -5.92
N ASN A 108 -12.21 4.40 -4.90
CA ASN A 108 -12.06 3.44 -3.79
C ASN A 108 -12.07 1.96 -4.26
N GLU A 109 -12.90 1.61 -5.24
CA GLU A 109 -12.92 0.25 -5.81
C GLU A 109 -11.58 -0.10 -6.47
N PHE A 110 -10.93 0.87 -7.13
CA PHE A 110 -9.61 0.68 -7.71
C PHE A 110 -8.56 0.43 -6.61
N VAL A 111 -8.59 1.20 -5.53
CA VAL A 111 -7.66 1.05 -4.40
C VAL A 111 -7.82 -0.29 -3.70
N GLU A 112 -9.06 -0.77 -3.52
CA GLU A 112 -9.33 -2.11 -2.97
C GLU A 112 -8.72 -3.21 -3.84
N LYS A 113 -8.96 -3.16 -5.16
CA LYS A 113 -8.39 -4.12 -6.12
C LYS A 113 -6.86 -4.08 -6.11
N LEU A 114 -6.27 -2.88 -6.11
CA LEU A 114 -4.83 -2.71 -6.07
C LEU A 114 -4.24 -3.27 -4.77
N THR A 115 -4.90 -3.05 -3.63
CA THR A 115 -4.52 -3.61 -2.33
C THR A 115 -4.52 -5.15 -2.36
N THR A 116 -5.57 -5.77 -2.93
CA THR A 116 -5.65 -7.23 -3.06
C THR A 116 -4.51 -7.77 -3.91
N ILE A 117 -4.31 -7.23 -5.12
CA ILE A 117 -3.24 -7.67 -6.03
C ILE A 117 -1.87 -7.49 -5.38
N SER A 118 -1.64 -6.35 -4.73
CA SER A 118 -0.36 -6.05 -4.08
C SER A 118 -0.09 -6.97 -2.89
N THR A 119 -1.12 -7.39 -2.19
CA THR A 119 -1.01 -8.34 -1.07
C THR A 119 -0.63 -9.73 -1.56
N ASP A 120 -1.30 -10.22 -2.59
CA ASP A 120 -0.99 -11.53 -3.19
C ASP A 120 0.41 -11.55 -3.82
N TYR A 121 0.77 -10.46 -4.51
CA TYR A 121 2.08 -10.31 -5.13
C TYR A 121 3.20 -10.26 -4.08
N GLU A 122 3.04 -9.48 -3.02
CA GLU A 122 4.00 -9.40 -1.92
C GLU A 122 4.23 -10.76 -1.26
N HIS A 123 3.14 -11.52 -1.05
CA HIS A 123 3.26 -12.87 -0.52
C HIS A 123 4.11 -13.77 -1.42
N SER A 124 3.93 -13.69 -2.74
CA SER A 124 4.72 -14.46 -3.70
C SER A 124 6.21 -14.06 -3.68
N LEU A 125 6.51 -12.77 -3.54
CA LEU A 125 7.88 -12.26 -3.42
C LEU A 125 8.54 -12.72 -2.12
N TYR A 126 7.80 -12.71 -1.01
CA TYR A 126 8.29 -13.15 0.28
C TYR A 126 8.67 -14.64 0.26
N VAL A 127 7.83 -15.50 -0.32
CA VAL A 127 8.14 -16.93 -0.47
C VAL A 127 9.41 -17.12 -1.32
N ASN A 128 9.51 -16.44 -2.46
CA ASN A 128 10.68 -16.50 -3.33
C ASN A 128 11.97 -16.01 -2.63
N LEU A 129 11.87 -14.95 -1.82
CA LEU A 129 12.98 -14.49 -0.99
C LEU A 129 13.46 -15.57 -0.03
N LEU A 130 12.54 -16.25 0.67
CA LEU A 130 12.89 -17.32 1.60
C LEU A 130 13.57 -18.50 0.89
N GLU A 131 13.09 -18.90 -0.28
CA GLU A 131 13.72 -19.94 -1.11
C GLU A 131 15.16 -19.55 -1.50
N LYS A 132 15.36 -18.32 -1.96
CA LYS A 132 16.69 -17.77 -2.29
C LYS A 132 17.60 -17.73 -1.07
N MET A 133 17.09 -17.33 0.09
CA MET A 133 17.85 -17.33 1.34
C MET A 133 18.25 -18.74 1.77
N GLN A 134 17.35 -19.72 1.64
CA GLN A 134 17.64 -21.11 1.93
C GLN A 134 18.76 -21.65 1.03
N ILE A 135 18.68 -21.39 -0.27
CA ILE A 135 19.73 -21.76 -1.23
C ILE A 135 21.05 -21.10 -0.86
N PHE A 136 21.03 -19.80 -0.54
CA PHE A 136 22.23 -19.05 -0.16
C PHE A 136 22.94 -19.66 1.05
N VAL A 137 22.18 -19.98 2.11
CA VAL A 137 22.76 -20.56 3.34
C VAL A 137 23.22 -22.01 3.14
N THR A 138 22.52 -22.80 2.33
CA THR A 138 22.84 -24.23 2.13
C THR A 138 23.90 -24.49 1.06
N SER A 139 24.09 -23.55 0.12
CA SER A 139 25.12 -23.63 -0.93
C SER A 139 26.49 -23.15 -0.47
N ALA A 140 26.61 -22.56 0.73
CA ALA A 140 27.89 -22.26 1.37
C ALA A 140 28.49 -23.56 1.97
N LYS A 141 29.13 -24.37 1.12
CA LYS A 141 30.03 -25.46 1.51
C LYS A 141 31.31 -25.40 0.69
#